data_AF-A0A961IWX2-F1
#
_entry.id   AF-A0A961IWX2-F1
#
_cell.length_a   1.000
_cell.length_b   1.000
_cell.length_c   1.000
_cell.angle_alpha   90.00
_cell.angle_beta   90.00
_cell.angle_gamma   90.00
#
_symmetry.space_group_name_H-M   'P 1'
#
loop_
_entity.id
_entity.type
_entity.pdbx_description
1 polymer ?
#
loop_
_entity_poly.entity_id
_entity_poly.type
_entity_poly.pdbx_seq_one_letter_code
_entity_poly.pdbx_strand_id
1 'polypeptide(L)' 'RDLNRATDWNLPDDEANTVAGLVIHEAQMIPNAGQQFSFHGFRFEVVERVENRISRLRIRPL' A
#
# COMPACT_ATOMS: atom_id res chain seq x y z
N ARG A 1 -9.85 -1.35 -6.32
CA ARG A 1 -10.54 -1.82 -7.55
C ARG A 1 -9.72 -1.70 -8.84
N ASP A 2 -9.17 -0.51 -9.16
CA ASP A 2 -8.50 -0.28 -10.46
C ASP A 2 -7.11 -0.93 -10.57
N LEU A 3 -6.38 -1.01 -9.45
CA LEU A 3 -5.08 -1.67 -9.37
C LEU A 3 -5.22 -3.19 -9.61
N ASN A 4 -6.18 -3.83 -8.94
CA ASN A 4 -6.50 -5.25 -9.13
C ASN A 4 -6.84 -5.59 -10.59
N ARG A 5 -7.58 -4.73 -11.31
CA ARG A 5 -7.86 -4.93 -12.74
C ARG A 5 -6.63 -4.81 -13.63
N ALA A 6 -5.69 -3.94 -13.29
CA ALA A 6 -4.53 -3.66 -14.13
C ALA A 6 -3.37 -4.64 -13.90
N THR A 7 -3.29 -5.25 -12.72
CA THR A 7 -2.16 -6.10 -12.32
C THR A 7 -2.53 -7.55 -12.02
N ASP A 8 -3.81 -7.93 -12.17
CA ASP A 8 -4.36 -9.24 -11.81
C ASP A 8 -4.13 -9.61 -10.33
N TRP A 9 -4.03 -8.58 -9.48
CA TRP A 9 -3.82 -8.73 -8.04
C TRP A 9 -5.16 -8.85 -7.33
N ASN A 10 -5.23 -9.67 -6.29
CA ASN A 10 -6.42 -9.85 -5.47
C ASN A 10 -6.25 -9.17 -4.10
N LEU A 11 -5.88 -7.89 -4.10
CA LEU A 11 -5.81 -7.12 -2.85
C LEU A 11 -7.22 -6.87 -2.30
N PRO A 12 -7.42 -6.90 -0.97
CA PRO A 12 -8.71 -6.60 -0.37
C PRO A 12 -9.14 -5.17 -0.77
N ASP A 13 -10.35 -5.07 -1.32
CA ASP A 13 -10.96 -3.80 -1.78
C ASP A 13 -12.02 -3.28 -0.79
N ASP A 14 -12.35 -4.08 0.24
CA ASP A 14 -13.42 -3.79 1.20
C ASP A 14 -12.97 -2.83 2.31
N GLU A 15 -11.66 -2.76 2.58
CA GLU A 15 -11.11 -2.03 3.74
C GLU A 15 -10.43 -0.71 3.36
N ALA A 16 -10.03 -0.53 2.09
CA ALA A 16 -9.42 0.71 1.62
C ALA A 16 -9.62 0.98 0.13
N ASN A 17 -10.09 2.18 -0.20
CA ASN A 17 -10.28 2.62 -1.58
C ASN A 17 -8.97 2.83 -2.38
N THR A 18 -7.80 2.78 -1.71
CA THR A 18 -6.47 2.96 -2.31
C THR A 18 -5.45 2.07 -1.61
N VAL A 19 -4.35 1.71 -2.30
CA VAL A 19 -3.26 0.93 -1.68
C VAL A 19 -2.57 1.72 -0.56
N ALA A 20 -2.51 3.06 -0.66
CA ALA A 20 -2.02 3.89 0.43
C ALA A 20 -2.92 3.80 1.66
N GLY A 21 -4.24 3.78 1.48
CA GLY A 21 -5.19 3.55 2.55
C GLY A 21 -5.02 2.17 3.19
N LEU A 22 -4.78 1.13 2.38
CA LEU A 22 -4.51 -0.22 2.87
C LEU A 22 -3.25 -0.25 3.74
N VAL A 23 -2.14 0.34 3.27
CA VAL A 23 -0.89 0.40 4.05
C VAL A 23 -1.08 1.16 5.36
N ILE A 24 -1.82 2.28 5.35
CA ILE A 24 -2.09 3.08 6.57
C ILE A 24 -2.98 2.31 7.54
N HIS A 25 -3.97 1.59 7.04
CA HIS A 25 -4.82 0.70 7.83
C HIS A 25 -3.98 -0.39 8.49
N GLU A 26 -3.23 -1.17 7.72
CA GLU A 26 -2.40 -2.25 8.28
C GLU A 26 -1.32 -1.74 9.25
N ALA A 27 -0.73 -0.58 8.96
CA ALA A 27 0.26 0.03 9.85
C ALA A 27 -0.37 0.70 11.09
N GLN A 28 -1.67 0.98 11.09
CA GLN A 28 -2.40 1.79 12.09
C GLN A 28 -1.78 3.18 12.32
N MET A 29 -0.97 3.67 11.37
CA MET A 29 -0.30 4.97 11.40
C MET A 29 0.07 5.39 9.98
N ILE A 30 0.43 6.66 9.78
CA ILE A 30 1.03 7.09 8.51
C ILE A 30 2.52 6.75 8.53
N PRO A 31 2.99 5.79 7.72
CA PRO A 31 4.39 5.39 7.71
C PRO A 31 5.30 6.46 7.10
N ASN A 32 6.57 6.38 7.44
CA ASN A 32 7.65 7.19 6.89
C ASN A 32 8.21 6.56 5.62
N ALA A 33 8.85 7.38 4.77
CA ALA A 33 9.58 6.88 3.62
C ALA A 33 10.70 5.90 4.05
N GLY A 34 10.89 4.84 3.28
CA GLY A 34 11.79 3.73 3.54
C GLY A 34 11.18 2.58 4.36
N GLN A 35 10.03 2.78 5.00
CA GLN A 35 9.37 1.70 5.75
C GLN A 35 8.78 0.65 4.80
N GLN A 36 8.86 -0.61 5.23
CA GLN A 36 8.40 -1.77 4.48
C GLN A 36 7.39 -2.57 5.29
N PHE A 37 6.34 -3.02 4.62
CA PHE A 37 5.28 -3.85 5.18
C PHE A 37 5.08 -5.07 4.30
N SER A 38 4.63 -6.16 4.87
CA SER A 38 4.36 -7.41 4.13
C SER A 38 3.04 -7.99 4.61
N PHE A 39 2.07 -8.03 3.70
CA PHE A 39 0.72 -8.52 3.95
C PHE A 39 0.08 -8.95 2.63
N HIS A 40 -0.89 -9.86 2.71
CA HIS A 40 -1.61 -10.42 1.55
C HIS A 40 -0.71 -10.97 0.41
N GLY A 41 0.49 -11.48 0.74
CA GLY A 41 1.42 -12.03 -0.26
C GLY A 41 2.24 -11.00 -1.02
N PHE A 42 2.19 -9.72 -0.62
CA PHE A 42 2.94 -8.64 -1.23
C PHE A 42 3.79 -7.90 -0.19
N ARG A 43 4.90 -7.35 -0.66
CA ARG A 43 5.70 -6.36 0.05
C ARG A 43 5.37 -4.96 -0.47
N PHE A 44 5.09 -4.07 0.47
CA PHE A 44 4.84 -2.65 0.24
C PHE A 44 5.99 -1.85 0.83
N GLU A 45 6.58 -0.97 0.03
CA GLU A 45 7.63 -0.04 0.44
C GLU A 45 7.14 1.38 0.22
N VAL A 46 7.22 2.20 1.26
CA VAL A 46 6.93 3.63 1.18
C VAL A 46 8.12 4.32 0.54
N VAL A 47 8.00 4.68 -0.73
CA VAL A 47 9.10 5.35 -1.45
C VAL A 47 9.11 6.83 -1.15
N GLU A 48 7.93 7.46 -1.08
CA GLU A 48 7.81 8.90 -0.90
C GLU A 48 6.54 9.27 -0.13
N ARG A 49 6.68 10.25 0.76
CA ARG A 49 5.61 10.85 1.54
C ARG A 49 5.68 12.36 1.38
N VAL A 50 4.53 12.99 1.14
CA VAL A 50 4.36 14.45 1.10
C VAL A 50 3.38 14.81 2.20
N GLU A 51 3.85 15.57 3.20
CA GLU A 51 3.09 15.94 4.40
C GLU A 51 2.47 14.72 5.10
N ASN A 52 1.14 14.58 5.08
CA ASN A 52 0.39 13.48 5.69
C ASN A 52 -0.16 12.50 4.65
N ARG A 53 0.41 12.49 3.44
CA ARG A 53 -0.03 11.60 2.35
C ARG A 53 1.13 10.80 1.79
N ILE A 54 0.93 9.49 1.66
CA ILE A 54 1.84 8.64 0.88
C ILE A 54 1.65 8.98 -0.61
N SER A 55 2.70 9.49 -1.25
CA SER A 55 2.67 9.92 -2.66
C SER A 55 3.17 8.84 -3.61
N ARG A 56 4.07 7.95 -3.14
CA ARG A 56 4.58 6.84 -3.93
C ARG A 56 4.78 5.59 -3.07
N LEU A 57 4.19 4.49 -3.54
CA LEU A 57 4.38 3.15 -3.02
C LEU A 57 5.04 2.27 -4.07
N ARG A 58 5.94 1.40 -3.62
CA ARG A 58 6.47 0.31 -4.43
C ARG A 58 5.91 -1.00 -3.88
N ILE A 59 5.37 -1.81 -4.78
CA ILE A 59 4.69 -3.05 -4.43
C ILE A 59 5.34 -4.17 -5.22
N ARG A 60 5.64 -5.29 -4.56
CA ARG A 60 6.23 -6.48 -5.19
C ARG A 60 5.65 -7.74 -4.56
N PRO A 61 5.42 -8.83 -5.33
CA PRO A 61 5.13 -10.14 -4.74
C PRO A 61 6.25 -10.57 -3.77
N LEU A 62 5.88 -11.31 -2.73
CA LEU A 62 6.83 -11.99 -1.84
C LEU A 62 7.47 -13.20 -2.51
#